data_AF-A0A7X7SMQ4-F1
#
_entry.id   AF-A0A7X7SMQ4-F1
#
_cell.length_a   1.000
_cell.length_b   1.000
_cell.length_c   1.000
_cell.angle_alpha   90.00
_cell.angle_beta   90.00
_cell.angle_gamma   90.00
#
_symmetry.space_group_name_H-M   'P 1'
#
loop_
_entity.id
_entity.type
_entity.pdbx_description
1 polymer ?
#
loop_
_entity_poly.entity_id
_entity_poly.type
_entity_poly.pdbx_seq_one_letter_code
_entity_poly.pdbx_strand_id
1 'polypeptide(L)' 'EEFAGTIVGDLSARRGNITGIDSRPDGVAAIHAKAPLAEMFGYTTNLRNMTQGRGSFTMEFDQYEPAPESITEGVLRGGR' A
#
# COMPACT_ATOMS: atom_id res chain seq x y z
N GLU A 1 -9.32 13.62 6.30
CA GLU A 1 -7.87 13.86 6.37
C GLU A 1 -7.25 13.23 7.61
N GLU A 2 -7.98 13.10 8.71
CA GLU A 2 -7.53 12.50 9.99
C GLU A 2 -6.69 11.21 9.84
N PHE A 3 -7.06 10.28 8.96
CA PHE A 3 -6.36 9.01 8.76
C PHE A 3 -5.26 9.05 7.69
N ALA A 4 -5.16 10.13 6.92
CA ALA A 4 -4.29 10.19 5.75
C ALA A 4 -2.81 10.01 6.13
N GLY A 5 -2.36 10.65 7.20
CA GLY A 5 -0.99 10.50 7.69
C GLY A 5 -0.65 9.07 8.11
N THR A 6 -1.59 8.39 8.80
CA THR A 6 -1.42 6.99 9.20
C THR A 6 -1.36 6.06 7.98
N ILE A 7 -2.22 6.28 6.98
CA ILE A 7 -2.24 5.47 5.75
C ILE A 7 -0.96 5.67 4.94
N VAL A 8 -0.47 6.91 4.81
CA VAL A 8 0.80 7.21 4.14
C VAL A 8 1.97 6.51 4.85
N GLY A 9 1.97 6.49 6.18
CA GLY A 9 2.96 5.77 6.98
C GLY A 9 2.95 4.25 6.72
N ASP A 10 1.78 3.61 6.74
CA ASP A 10 1.66 2.17 6.48
C ASP A 10 2.05 1.81 5.03
N LEU A 11 1.63 2.62 4.05
CA LEU A 11 2.05 2.42 2.65
C LEU A 11 3.57 2.53 2.50
N SER A 12 4.20 3.49 3.18
CA SER A 12 5.66 3.65 3.15
C SER A 12 6.36 2.45 3.79
N ALA A 13 5.83 1.91 4.90
CA ALA A 13 6.35 0.69 5.54
C ALA A 13 6.24 -0.54 4.64
N ARG A 14 5.24 -0.58 3.75
CA ARG A 14 5.03 -1.62 2.73
C ARG A 14 5.85 -1.42 1.46
N ARG A 15 6.86 -0.53 1.48
CA ARG A 15 7.64 -0.13 0.30
C ARG A 15 6.77 0.46 -0.81
N GLY A 16 5.65 1.07 -0.43
CA GLY A 16 4.79 1.82 -1.32
C GLY A 16 5.39 3.20 -1.63
N ASN A 17 5.41 3.56 -2.90
CA ASN A 17 5.76 4.88 -3.37
C ASN A 17 4.47 5.70 -3.57
N ILE A 18 4.29 6.78 -2.81
CA ILE A 18 3.15 7.68 -2.93
C ILE A 18 3.32 8.52 -4.21
N THR A 19 2.37 8.41 -5.14
CA THR A 19 2.37 9.17 -6.38
C THR A 19 1.56 10.46 -6.28
N GLY A 20 0.62 10.54 -5.35
CA GLY A 20 -0.19 11.73 -5.14
C GLY A 20 -1.14 11.62 -3.95
N ILE A 21 -1.56 12.77 -3.44
CA ILE A 21 -2.58 12.89 -2.40
C ILE A 21 -3.53 13.99 -2.84
N ASP A 22 -4.79 13.62 -3.08
CA ASP A 22 -5.85 14.55 -3.48
C ASP A 22 -6.85 14.74 -2.35
N SER A 23 -7.13 15.99 -2.00
CA SER A 23 -8.23 16.33 -1.09
C SER A 23 -9.55 16.32 -1.87
N ARG A 24 -10.48 15.46 -1.44
CA ARG A 24 -11.85 15.37 -1.96
C ARG A 24 -12.83 16.12 -1.04
N PRO A 25 -14.06 16.40 -1.51
CA PRO A 25 -15.11 16.94 -0.67
C PRO A 25 -15.34 16.10 0.60
N ASP A 26 -16.01 16.70 1.60
CA ASP A 26 -16.33 16.07 2.88
C ASP A 26 -15.10 15.65 3.70
N GLY A 27 -13.95 16.26 3.44
CA GLY A 27 -12.70 15.99 4.16
C GLY A 27 -12.12 14.61 3.88
N VAL A 28 -12.47 13.98 2.76
CA VAL A 28 -11.88 12.71 2.34
C VAL A 28 -10.54 12.96 1.65
N ALA A 29 -9.52 12.18 1.99
CA ALA A 29 -8.24 12.19 1.27
C ALA A 29 -8.17 10.96 0.37
N ALA A 30 -7.85 11.16 -0.91
CA ALA A 30 -7.52 10.08 -1.84
C ALA A 30 -6.00 9.98 -1.97
N ILE A 31 -5.46 8.80 -1.69
CA ILE A 31 -4.02 8.54 -1.73
C ILE A 31 -3.76 7.61 -2.90
N HIS A 32 -2.90 8.05 -3.81
CA HIS A 32 -2.43 7.28 -4.95
C HIS A 32 -1.02 6.78 -4.64
N ALA A 33 -0.79 5.48 -4.78
CA ALA A 33 0.48 4.85 -4.48
C ALA A 33 0.71 3.61 -5.35
N LYS A 34 1.98 3.34 -5.64
CA LYS A 34 2.43 2.06 -6.21
C LYS A 34 3.11 1.26 -5.12
N ALA A 35 2.69 0.02 -4.90
CA ALA A 35 3.29 -0.86 -3.90
C ALA A 35 3.48 -2.26 -4.47
N PRO A 36 4.53 -3.00 -4.06
CA PRO A 36 4.70 -4.39 -4.47
C PRO A 36 3.50 -5.23 -4.02
N LEU A 37 2.90 -6.00 -4.92
CA LEU A 37 1.73 -6.84 -4.62
C LEU A 37 1.97 -7.79 -3.43
N ALA A 38 3.20 -8.30 -3.29
CA ALA A 38 3.61 -9.16 -2.18
C ALA A 38 3.45 -8.51 -0.79
N GLU A 39 3.50 -7.18 -0.68
CA GLU A 39 3.36 -6.44 0.58
C GLU A 39 1.91 -6.07 0.89
N MET A 40 0.98 -6.34 -0.04
CA MET A 40 -0.41 -5.92 0.05
C MET A 40 -1.37 -7.02 0.54
N PHE A 41 -0.85 -8.22 0.79
CA PHE A 41 -1.64 -9.28 1.42
C PHE A 41 -2.15 -8.81 2.80
N GLY A 42 -3.46 -8.99 3.03
CA GLY A 42 -4.12 -8.56 4.27
C GLY A 42 -4.36 -7.05 4.39
N TYR A 43 -4.06 -6.25 3.36
CA TYR A 43 -4.21 -4.79 3.42
C TYR A 43 -5.64 -4.33 3.73
N THR A 44 -6.66 -5.05 3.23
CA THR A 44 -8.07 -4.75 3.52
C THR A 44 -8.36 -4.65 5.02
N THR A 45 -7.87 -5.62 5.79
CA THR A 45 -8.08 -5.67 7.23
C THR A 45 -7.35 -4.52 7.93
N ASN A 46 -6.10 -4.27 7.53
CA ASN A 46 -5.28 -3.19 8.10
C ASN A 46 -5.89 -1.82 7.82
N LEU A 47 -6.34 -1.57 6.58
CA LEU A 47 -7.01 -0.33 6.21
C LEU A 47 -8.27 -0.10 7.04
N ARG A 48 -9.11 -1.13 7.20
CA ARG A 48 -10.31 -1.02 8.05
C ARG A 48 -9.94 -0.71 9.49
N ASN A 49 -8.90 -1.32 10.05
CA ASN A 49 -8.47 -1.04 11.41
C ASN A 49 -7.96 0.41 11.56
N MET A 50 -7.12 0.89 10.63
CA MET A 50 -6.57 2.25 10.67
C MET A 50 -7.63 3.34 10.47
N THR A 51 -8.67 3.05 9.69
CA THR A 51 -9.73 4.02 9.34
C THR A 51 -11.02 3.85 10.14
N GLN A 52 -11.00 2.98 11.16
CA GLN A 52 -12.20 2.64 11.94
C GLN A 52 -13.36 2.19 11.03
N GLY A 53 -13.04 1.43 9.97
CA GLY A 53 -13.98 0.87 9.01
C GLY A 53 -14.47 1.84 7.92
N ARG A 54 -14.01 3.09 7.90
CA ARG A 54 -14.48 4.14 6.97
C ARG A 54 -13.72 4.18 5.64
N GLY A 55 -12.52 3.60 5.59
CA GLY A 55 -11.66 3.60 4.40
C GLY A 55 -12.05 2.52 3.40
N SER A 56 -11.85 2.85 2.13
CA SER A 56 -11.92 1.90 1.00
C SER A 56 -10.66 2.03 0.15
N PHE A 57 -10.31 0.97 -0.55
CA PHE A 57 -9.21 0.98 -1.51
C PHE A 57 -9.57 0.13 -2.72
N THR A 58 -8.85 0.38 -3.81
CA THR A 58 -8.84 -0.43 -5.02
C THR A 58 -7.41 -0.73 -5.38
N MET A 59 -7.19 -1.84 -6.07
CA MET A 59 -5.87 -2.26 -6.49
C MET A 59 -5.95 -2.80 -7.89
N GLU A 60 -5.05 -2.33 -8.74
CA GLU A 60 -4.91 -2.77 -10.12
C GLU A 60 -3.44 -3.05 -10.41
N PHE A 61 -3.20 -3.98 -11.32
CA PHE A 61 -1.86 -4.24 -11.82
C PHE A 61 -1.41 -3.06 -12.69
N ASP A 62 -0.19 -2.58 -12.44
CA ASP A 62 0.42 -1.48 -13.19
C ASP A 62 1.59 -2.00 -14.04
N GLN A 63 2.66 -2.49 -13.40
CA GLN A 63 3.84 -3.03 -14.08
C GLN A 63 4.63 -4.02 -13.24
N TYR A 64 5.59 -4.70 -13.87
CA TYR A 64 6.64 -5.45 -13.18
C TYR A 64 7.88 -4.58 -13.00
N GLU A 65 8.52 -4.71 -11.85
CA GLU A 65 9.80 -4.07 -11.54
C GLU A 65 10.77 -5.10 -10.94
N PRO A 66 12.09 -4.94 -11.15
CA PRO A 66 13.07 -5.79 -10.51
C PRO A 66 12.95 -5.73 -8.98
N ALA A 67 12.81 -6.89 -8.34
CA ALA A 67 12.83 -6.97 -6.90
C ALA A 67 14.26 -6.73 -6.37
N PRO A 68 14.41 -6.18 -5.15
CA PRO A 68 15.72 -6.08 -4.50
C PRO A 68 16.40 -7.45 -4.38
N GLU A 69 17.74 -7.48 -4.42
CA GLU A 69 18.52 -8.72 -4.35
C GLU A 69 18.18 -9.57 -3.12
N SER A 70 17.96 -8.94 -1.97
CA SER A 70 17.57 -9.62 -0.72
C SER A 70 16.27 -10.42 -0.83
N ILE A 71 15.29 -9.91 -1.59
CA ILE A 71 14.02 -10.59 -1.83
C ILE A 71 14.20 -11.68 -2.88
N THR A 72 14.97 -11.39 -3.93
CA THR A 72 15.26 -12.33 -5.02
C THR A 72 15.97 -13.57 -4.49
N GLU A 73 17.00 -13.40 -3.65
CA GLU A 73 17.68 -14.53 -2.99
C GLU A 73 16.73 -15.34 -2.10
N GLY A 74 15.84 -14.67 -1.37
CA GLY A 74 14.84 -15.32 -0.52
C GLY A 74 13.88 -16.20 -1.32
N VAL A 75 13.40 -15.72 -2.46
CA VAL A 75 12.52 -16.48 -3.36
C VAL A 75 13.27 -17.66 -4.00
N LEU A 76 14.49 -17.43 -4.50
CA LEU A 76 15.29 -18.47 -5.15
C LEU A 76 15.71 -19.59 -4.18
N ARG A 77 16.02 -19.24 -2.92
CA ARG A 77 16.34 -20.23 -1.87
C ARG A 77 15.09 -20.88 -1.25
N GLY A 78 13.96 -20.18 -1.29
CA GLY A 78 12.70 -20.56 -0.66
C GLY A 78 11.77 -21.41 -1.51
N GLY A 79 12.16 -21.78 -2.74
CA GLY A 79 11.45 -22.74 -3.57
C GLY A 79 11.50 -24.14 -2.97
N ARG A 80 10.57 -24.43 -2.04
CA ARG A 80 10.14 -25.78 -1.70
C ARG A 80 8.92 -26.15 -2.51
#